data_AF-A0A6F9ZWV1-F1
#
_entry.id   AF-A0A6F9ZWV1-F1
#
_cell.length_a   1.000
_cell.length_b   1.000
_cell.length_c   1.000
_cell.angle_alpha   90.00
_cell.angle_beta   90.00
_cell.angle_gamma   90.00
#
_symmetry.space_group_name_H-M   'P 1'
#
loop_
_entity.id
_entity.type
_entity.pdbx_description
1 polymer ?
#
loop_
_entity_poly.entity_id
_entity_poly.type
_entity_poly.pdbx_seq_one_letter_code
_entity_poly.pdbx_strand_id
1 'polypeptide(L)' 'MGRWGVAHIYASFNNVIITITDLTGAETIARCSGGMVTKSAKDEGSPYSAMLVAQRV' A
#
# COMPACT_ATOMS: atom_id res chain seq x y z
N MET A 1 14.64 -2.73 20.80
CA MET A 1 13.35 -3.42 20.58
C MET A 1 12.67 -2.77 19.39
N GLY A 2 12.24 -3.55 18.39
CA GLY A 2 11.47 -3.01 17.26
C GLY A 2 10.04 -2.65 17.68
N ARG A 3 9.48 -1.58 17.11
CA ARG A 3 8.04 -1.28 17.22
C ARG A 3 7.31 -2.13 16.18
N TRP A 4 6.26 -2.84 16.61
CA TRP A 4 5.39 -3.62 15.73
C TRP A 4 4.23 -2.76 15.23
N GLY A 5 3.79 -3.03 14.00
CA GLY A 5 2.61 -2.41 13.38
C GLY A 5 1.88 -3.41 12.52
N VAL A 6 0.77 -3.00 11.92
CA VAL A 6 -0.07 -3.85 11.06
C VAL A 6 -0.03 -3.32 9.64
N ALA A 7 0.27 -4.19 8.68
CA ALA A 7 0.22 -3.86 7.26
C ALA A 7 -1.06 -4.43 6.63
N HIS A 8 -1.95 -3.54 6.21
CA HIS A 8 -3.18 -3.87 5.50
C HIS A 8 -2.95 -3.79 4.00
N ILE A 9 -3.03 -4.93 3.33
CA ILE A 9 -2.82 -5.04 1.87
C ILE A 9 -4.17 -5.32 1.21
N TYR A 10 -4.67 -4.34 0.47
CA TYR A 10 -5.86 -4.48 -0.35
C TYR A 10 -5.45 -4.61 -1.82
N ALA A 11 -5.50 -5.83 -2.34
CA ALA A 11 -5.21 -6.14 -3.73
C ALA A 11 -6.50 -6.44 -4.49
N SER A 12 -6.77 -5.67 -5.55
CA SER A 12 -7.91 -5.84 -6.45
C SER A 12 -7.44 -5.85 -7.90
N PHE A 13 -8.33 -6.22 -8.83
CA PHE A 13 -8.01 -6.18 -10.26
C PHE A 13 -7.62 -4.77 -10.74
N ASN A 14 -8.19 -3.73 -10.11
CA ASN A 14 -8.02 -2.34 -10.57
C ASN A 14 -6.93 -1.60 -9.81
N ASN A 15 -6.56 -2.02 -8.60
CA ASN A 15 -5.63 -1.27 -7.77
C ASN A 15 -5.03 -2.13 -6.65
N VAL A 16 -3.85 -1.73 -6.19
CA VAL A 16 -3.21 -2.22 -4.97
C VAL A 16 -3.06 -1.07 -3.99
N ILE A 17 -3.54 -1.24 -2.77
CA ILE A 17 -3.46 -0.24 -1.70
C ILE A 17 -2.78 -0.89 -0.50
N ILE A 18 -1.74 -0.26 0.02
CA ILE A 18 -1.06 -0.67 1.24
C ILE A 18 -1.22 0.43 2.28
N THR A 19 -1.75 0.08 3.44
CA THR A 19 -1.92 0.97 4.58
C THR A 19 -1.25 0.34 5.80
N ILE A 20 -0.31 1.05 6.42
CA ILE A 20 0.30 0.65 7.68
C ILE A 20 -0.36 1.41 8.82
N THR A 21 -0.78 0.68 9.84
CA THR A 21 -1.34 1.24 11.07
C THR A 21 -0.55 0.82 12.29
N ASP A 22 -0.81 1.50 13.41
CA ASP A 22 -0.45 1.00 14.72
C ASP A 22 -1.20 -0.31 15.05
N LEU A 23 -0.89 -0.90 16.21
CA LEU A 23 -1.47 -2.17 16.66
C LEU A 23 -2.98 -2.07 16.91
N THR A 24 -3.51 -0.89 17.23
CA THR A 24 -4.95 -0.69 17.43
C THR A 24 -5.71 -0.56 16.12
N GLY A 25 -5.02 -0.19 15.03
CA GLY A 25 -5.62 0.10 13.74
C GLY A 25 -6.29 1.48 13.67
N ALA A 26 -6.23 2.27 14.73
CA ALA A 26 -6.86 3.58 14.81
C ALA A 26 -5.99 4.68 14.19
N GLU A 27 -4.67 4.52 14.18
CA GLU A 27 -3.74 5.50 13.64
C GLU A 27 -3.04 4.97 12.39
N THR A 28 -3.14 5.73 11.29
CA THR A 28 -2.45 5.41 10.03
C THR A 28 -1.06 6.03 10.03
N ILE A 29 -0.04 5.19 9.90
CA ILE A 29 1.38 5.60 9.87
C ILE A 29 1.79 5.94 8.44
N ALA A 30 1.43 5.08 7.48
CA ALA A 30 1.77 5.25 6.08
C ALA A 30 0.68 4.67 5.19
N ARG A 31 0.46 5.27 4.02
CA ARG A 31 -0.49 4.78 3.02
C ARG A 31 0.00 5.11 1.62
N CYS A 32 -0.05 4.13 0.73
CA CYS A 32 0.22 4.34 -0.70
C CYS A 32 -0.67 3.41 -1.54
N SER A 33 -0.99 3.84 -2.77
CA SER A 33 -1.74 3.04 -3.74
C SER A 33 -1.04 2.97 -5.08
N GLY A 34 -1.44 2.00 -5.91
CA GLY A 34 -0.95 1.82 -7.27
C GLY A 34 -1.09 3.11 -8.08
N GLY A 35 -2.26 3.75 -8.01
CA GLY A 35 -2.51 5.04 -8.67
C GLY A 35 -1.59 6.19 -8.26
N MET A 36 -0.93 6.12 -7.10
CA MET A 36 0.05 7.13 -6.68
C MET A 36 1.44 6.92 -7.30
N VAL A 37 1.75 5.70 -7.74
CA VAL A 37 3.08 5.33 -8.28
C VAL A 37 3.07 5.12 -9.80
N THR A 38 1.91 4.83 -10.40
CA THR A 38 1.75 4.72 -11.86
C THR A 38 1.13 5.97 -12.46
N LYS A 39 1.49 6.26 -13.71
CA LYS A 39 0.87 7.32 -14.53
C LYS A 39 -0.33 6.83 -15.33
N SER A 40 -0.51 5.51 -15.46
CA SER A 40 -1.58 4.90 -16.24
C SER A 40 -2.54 4.13 -15.35
N ALA A 41 -3.83 4.46 -15.42
CA ALA A 41 -4.88 3.86 -14.59
C ALA A 41 -5.04 2.34 -14.81
N LYS A 42 -4.72 1.85 -16.02
CA LYS A 42 -4.77 0.42 -16.33
C LYS A 42 -3.71 -0.40 -15.58
N ASP A 43 -2.61 0.24 -15.17
CA ASP A 43 -1.45 -0.43 -14.59
C ASP A 43 -1.48 -0.40 -13.05
N GLU A 44 -2.49 0.23 -12.44
CA GLU A 44 -2.63 0.38 -10.98
C GLU A 44 -2.71 -0.96 -10.23
N GLY A 45 -3.29 -1.98 -10.86
CA GLY A 45 -3.36 -3.35 -10.33
C GLY A 45 -2.15 -4.23 -10.67
N SER A 46 -1.13 -3.69 -11.37
CA SER A 46 -0.01 -4.50 -11.84
C SER A 46 0.92 -4.94 -10.70
N PRO A 47 1.57 -6.12 -10.81
CA PRO A 47 2.57 -6.57 -9.83
C PRO A 47 3.74 -5.59 -9.68
N TYR A 48 4.11 -4.90 -10.77
CA TYR A 48 5.16 -3.90 -10.75
C TYR A 48 4.76 -2.68 -9.90
N SER A 49 3.53 -2.17 -10.09
CA SER A 49 2.99 -1.10 -9.26
C SER A 49 2.92 -1.53 -7.79
N ALA A 50 2.54 -2.77 -7.49
CA ALA A 50 2.53 -3.28 -6.11
C ALA A 50 3.91 -3.22 -5.43
N MET A 51 4.99 -3.57 -6.14
CA MET A 51 6.36 -3.48 -5.61
C MET A 51 6.77 -2.02 -5.35
N LEU A 52 6.40 -1.11 -6.25
CA LEU A 52 6.68 0.32 -6.07
C LEU A 52 5.91 0.92 -4.89
N VAL A 53 4.65 0.52 -4.70
CA VAL A 53 3.84 0.90 -3.53
C VAL A 53 4.51 0.39 -2.25
N ALA A 54 4.97 -0.87 -2.23
CA ALA A 54 5.63 -1.47 -1.08
C ALA A 54 6.99 -0.83 -0.74
N GLN A 55 7.70 -0.26 -1.71
CA GLN A 55 8.93 0.50 -1.45
C GLN A 55 8.69 1.91 -0.89
N ARG A 56 7.49 2.45 -1.08
CA ARG A 56 7.15 3.84 -0.75
C ARG A 56 6.41 3.99 0.58
N VAL A 57 5.92 2.88 1.11
CA VAL A 57 5.29 2.72 2.43
C VAL A 57 6.33 2.26 3.43
#